data_AF-A0A2I1UH38-F1
#
_entry.id   AF-A0A2I1UH38-F1
#
_cell.length_a   1.000
_cell.length_b   1.000
_cell.length_c   1.000
_cell.angle_alpha   90.00
_cell.angle_beta   90.00
_cell.angle_gamma   90.00
#
_symmetry.space_group_name_H-M   'P 1'
#
loop_
_entity.id
_entity.type
_entity.pdbx_description
1 polymer ?
#
loop_
_entity_poly.entity_id
_entity_poly.type
_entity_poly.pdbx_seq_one_letter_code
_entity_poly.pdbx_strand_id
1 'polypeptide(L)'
;MIVFQFKEENENDILKWFAGGSERRCEAMSIINHLLEDIKDTPQLTPLKNQLVSYKRRLEDDGTSTPFILNQMNVDVSRVLIDNKLMLSENQARQIKKLRELSAIRYGH
;
A
#
# COMPACT_ATOMS: atom_id res chain seq x y z
N MET A 1 23.49 10.92 -26.36
CA MET A 1 22.54 11.79 -27.08
C MET A 1 21.58 10.90 -27.84
N ILE A 2 20.31 10.84 -27.43
CA ILE A 2 19.07 10.84 -28.22
C ILE A 2 17.93 10.80 -27.21
N VAL A 3 16.95 11.65 -27.49
CA VAL A 3 15.77 12.03 -26.73
C VAL A 3 14.68 10.95 -26.85
N PHE A 4 13.92 10.70 -25.80
CA PHE A 4 12.51 10.30 -25.91
C PHE A 4 11.68 11.22 -25.02
N GLN A 5 10.99 12.14 -25.68
CA GLN A 5 9.99 13.05 -25.13
C GLN A 5 8.63 12.34 -25.00
N PHE A 6 7.69 13.08 -24.38
CA PHE A 6 6.26 12.84 -24.10
C PHE A 6 6.00 12.45 -22.63
N LYS A 7 5.36 13.27 -21.79
CA LYS A 7 4.34 14.29 -22.08
C LYS A 7 4.33 15.36 -20.96
N GLU A 8 4.28 16.64 -21.31
CA GLU A 8 3.77 17.70 -20.43
C GLU A 8 2.31 17.36 -20.07
N GLU A 9 1.94 17.42 -18.79
CA GLU A 9 0.64 17.92 -18.30
C GLU A 9 0.46 17.61 -16.81
N ASN A 10 0.78 18.59 -15.96
CA ASN A 10 -0.12 19.30 -15.04
C ASN A 10 0.64 19.79 -13.81
N GLU A 11 0.81 21.11 -13.73
CA GLU A 11 1.37 21.86 -12.59
C GLU A 11 0.53 21.70 -11.28
N ASN A 12 -0.54 20.89 -11.32
CA ASN A 12 -1.46 20.61 -10.22
C ASN A 12 -1.25 19.25 -9.52
N ASP A 13 -0.46 18.32 -10.06
CA ASP A 13 -0.30 16.98 -9.47
C ASP A 13 0.74 16.94 -8.34
N ILE A 14 1.74 17.83 -8.38
CA ILE A 14 2.83 17.85 -7.39
C ILE A 14 2.39 18.53 -6.09
N LEU A 15 1.43 19.46 -6.16
CA LEU A 15 0.92 20.20 -4.99
C LEU A 15 -0.20 19.46 -4.23
N LYS A 16 -0.89 18.49 -4.85
CA LYS A 16 -1.87 17.62 -4.16
C LYS A 16 -1.25 16.46 -3.39
N TRP A 17 0.02 16.12 -3.66
CA TRP A 17 0.64 14.92 -3.11
C TRP A 17 1.08 15.02 -1.64
N PHE A 18 0.95 16.19 -1.01
CA PHE A 18 1.51 16.44 0.34
C PHE A 18 0.63 17.25 1.31
N ALA A 19 -0.69 17.35 1.10
CA ALA A 19 -1.58 18.06 2.03
C ALA A 19 -1.98 17.20 3.25
N GLY A 20 -1.00 16.69 4.00
CA GLY A 20 -1.17 16.20 5.38
C GLY A 20 -1.07 14.69 5.57
N GLY A 21 -0.39 14.25 6.64
CA GLY A 21 -0.25 12.83 7.00
C GLY A 21 -1.57 12.05 7.14
N SER A 22 -2.70 12.74 7.21
CA SER A 22 -4.05 12.18 7.19
C SER A 22 -4.44 11.62 5.80
N GLU A 23 -4.03 12.25 4.70
CA GLU A 23 -4.34 11.76 3.34
C GLU A 23 -3.63 10.44 3.02
N ARG A 24 -2.35 10.33 3.39
CA ARG A 24 -1.58 9.06 3.25
C ARG A 24 -2.19 7.92 4.04
N ARG A 25 -2.70 8.20 5.24
CA ARG A 25 -3.44 7.21 6.04
C ARG A 25 -4.74 6.82 5.33
N CYS A 26 -5.50 7.79 4.82
CA CYS A 26 -6.78 7.55 4.15
C CYS A 26 -6.60 6.71 2.87
N GLU A 27 -5.60 7.02 2.05
CA GLU A 27 -5.27 6.20 0.86
C GLU A 27 -4.83 4.79 1.25
N ALA A 28 -3.94 4.66 2.23
CA ALA A 28 -3.52 3.34 2.71
C ALA A 28 -4.70 2.51 3.22
N MET A 29 -5.63 3.12 3.98
CA MET A 29 -6.85 2.47 4.45
C MET A 29 -7.76 2.06 3.30
N SER A 30 -7.89 2.88 2.26
CA SER A 30 -8.68 2.56 1.07
C SER A 30 -8.13 1.36 0.31
N ILE A 31 -6.81 1.30 0.11
CA ILE A 31 -6.13 0.15 -0.52
C ILE A 31 -6.27 -1.10 0.33
N ILE A 32 -6.10 -1.00 1.66
CA ILE A 32 -6.27 -2.14 2.56
C ILE A 32 -7.72 -2.66 2.50
N ASN A 33 -8.73 -1.79 2.46
CA ASN A 33 -10.12 -2.21 2.33
C ASN A 33 -10.38 -2.92 0.99
N HIS A 34 -9.91 -2.37 -0.14
CA HIS A 34 -10.02 -3.04 -1.44
C HIS A 34 -9.35 -4.41 -1.43
N LEU A 35 -8.18 -4.53 -0.81
CA LEU A 35 -7.46 -5.79 -0.73
C LEU A 35 -8.23 -6.80 0.13
N LEU A 36 -8.80 -6.37 1.25
CA LEU A 36 -9.64 -7.19 2.13
C LEU A 36 -10.90 -7.70 1.41
N GLU A 37 -11.51 -6.88 0.55
CA GLU A 37 -12.66 -7.27 -0.26
C GLU A 37 -12.27 -8.24 -1.38
N ASP A 38 -11.13 -8.03 -2.04
CA ASP A 38 -10.64 -8.91 -3.11
C ASP A 38 -10.24 -10.30 -2.59
N ILE A 39 -9.64 -10.37 -1.39
CA ILE A 39 -9.25 -11.64 -0.76
C ILE A 39 -10.36 -12.30 0.06
N LYS A 40 -11.55 -11.68 0.19
CA LYS A 40 -12.63 -12.18 1.07
C LYS A 40 -13.09 -13.59 0.69
N ASP A 41 -13.06 -13.89 -0.60
CA ASP A 41 -13.47 -15.16 -1.19
C ASP A 41 -12.28 -16.11 -1.42
N THR A 42 -11.10 -15.77 -0.88
CA THR A 42 -9.84 -16.51 -1.08
C THR A 42 -9.31 -17.06 0.25
N PRO A 43 -9.74 -18.26 0.69
CA PRO A 43 -9.40 -18.82 2.01
C PRO A 43 -7.90 -19.02 2.23
N GLN A 44 -7.15 -19.33 1.15
CA GLN A 44 -5.70 -19.46 1.17
C GLN A 44 -4.98 -18.17 1.61
N LEU A 45 -5.59 -17.00 1.43
CA LEU A 45 -5.05 -15.71 1.84
C LEU A 45 -5.50 -15.29 3.26
N THR A 46 -6.11 -16.19 4.03
CA THR A 46 -6.49 -15.92 5.43
C THR A 46 -5.36 -15.35 6.29
N PRO A 47 -4.11 -15.87 6.22
CA PRO A 47 -2.99 -15.30 6.97
C PRO A 47 -2.72 -13.83 6.60
N LEU A 48 -2.79 -13.50 5.31
CA LEU A 48 -2.61 -12.15 4.79
C LEU A 48 -3.77 -11.23 5.23
N LYS A 49 -5.01 -11.72 5.16
CA LYS A 49 -6.20 -11.01 5.64
C LYS A 49 -6.08 -10.61 7.10
N ASN A 50 -5.66 -11.54 7.96
CA ASN A 50 -5.49 -11.28 9.39
C ASN A 50 -4.43 -10.20 9.65
N GLN A 51 -3.32 -10.22 8.91
CA GLN A 51 -2.31 -9.14 8.97
C GLN A 51 -2.92 -7.79 8.58
N LEU A 52 -3.59 -7.72 7.43
CA LEU A 52 -4.20 -6.47 6.93
C LEU A 52 -5.24 -5.88 7.90
N VAL A 53 -6.09 -6.71 8.52
CA VAL A 53 -7.05 -6.27 9.53
C VAL A 53 -6.34 -5.71 10.77
N SER A 54 -5.26 -6.37 11.21
CA SER A 54 -4.46 -5.87 12.33
C SER A 54 -3.82 -4.52 12.00
N TYR A 55 -3.31 -4.36 10.78
CA TYR A 55 -2.69 -3.13 10.32
C TYR A 55 -3.68 -1.99 10.12
N LYS A 56 -4.89 -2.28 9.63
CA LYS A 56 -5.98 -1.30 9.56
C LYS A 56 -6.31 -0.74 10.93
N ARG A 57 -6.47 -1.59 11.95
CA ARG A 57 -6.71 -1.15 13.34
C ARG A 57 -5.57 -0.30 13.87
N ARG A 58 -4.32 -0.65 13.55
CA ARG A 58 -3.14 0.14 13.94
C ARG A 58 -3.07 1.50 13.25
N LEU A 59 -3.57 1.62 12.02
CA LEU A 59 -3.66 2.89 11.31
C LEU A 59 -4.80 3.76 11.87
N GLU A 60 -5.90 3.14 12.32
CA GLU A 60 -6.99 3.81 13.04
C GLU A 60 -6.58 4.28 14.44
N ASP A 61 -5.65 3.56 15.09
CA ASP A 61 -5.06 3.94 16.38
C ASP A 61 -4.01 5.06 16.20
N ASP A 62 -4.38 6.28 16.54
CA ASP A 62 -3.63 7.54 16.28
C ASP A 62 -2.28 7.65 17.03
N GLY A 63 -1.90 6.62 17.80
CA GLY A 63 -0.70 6.61 18.63
C GLY A 63 0.62 6.34 17.89
N THR A 64 0.60 5.78 16.68
CA THR A 64 1.81 5.36 15.96
C THR A 64 1.92 6.04 14.58
N SER A 65 3.14 6.39 14.17
CA SER A 65 3.34 7.05 12.88
C SER A 65 2.94 6.15 11.69
N THR A 66 2.03 6.65 10.86
CA THR A 66 1.59 6.03 9.60
C THR A 66 2.72 5.41 8.77
N PRO A 67 3.83 6.12 8.45
CA PRO A 67 4.91 5.54 7.65
C PRO A 67 5.61 4.35 8.34
N PHE A 68 5.71 4.35 9.67
CA PHE A 68 6.30 3.23 10.41
C PHE A 68 5.41 1.99 10.33
N ILE A 69 4.10 2.16 10.54
CA ILE A 69 3.12 1.06 10.42
C ILE A 69 3.16 0.44 9.02
N LEU A 70 3.19 1.29 7.98
CA LEU A 70 3.21 0.82 6.59
C LEU A 70 4.52 0.10 6.24
N ASN A 71 5.66 0.58 6.72
CA ASN A 71 6.94 -0.09 6.49
C ASN A 71 6.98 -1.47 7.16
N GLN A 72 6.51 -1.57 8.41
CA GLN A 72 6.41 -2.84 9.12
C GLN A 72 5.48 -3.81 8.39
N MET A 73 4.32 -3.32 7.93
CA MET A 73 3.37 -4.13 7.18
C MET A 73 3.98 -4.70 5.89
N ASN A 74 4.80 -3.95 5.16
CA ASN A 74 5.42 -4.49 3.95
C ASN A 74 6.35 -5.67 4.23
N VAL A 75 7.10 -5.60 5.33
CA VAL A 75 7.99 -6.69 5.75
C VAL A 75 7.16 -7.91 6.11
N ASP A 76 6.11 -7.72 6.91
CA ASP A 76 5.23 -8.79 7.37
C ASP A 76 4.42 -9.42 6.23
N VAL A 77 3.89 -8.60 5.30
CA VAL A 77 3.21 -9.08 4.09
C VAL A 77 4.18 -9.90 3.25
N SER A 78 5.38 -9.39 2.98
CA SER A 78 6.37 -10.13 2.19
C SER A 78 6.73 -11.47 2.84
N ARG A 79 6.89 -11.47 4.17
CA ARG A 79 7.16 -12.66 4.95
C ARG A 79 6.01 -13.65 4.87
N VAL A 80 4.76 -13.23 5.08
CA VAL A 80 3.58 -14.09 4.99
C VAL A 80 3.43 -14.70 3.60
N LEU A 81 3.70 -13.93 2.54
CA LEU A 81 3.69 -14.44 1.16
C LEU A 81 4.73 -15.54 0.95
N ILE A 82 5.96 -15.36 1.45
CA ILE A 82 7.05 -16.34 1.33
C ILE A 82 6.78 -17.57 2.20
N ASP A 83 6.49 -17.36 3.49
CA ASP A 83 6.32 -18.42 4.50
C ASP A 83 5.13 -19.33 4.18
N ASN A 84 4.03 -18.75 3.68
CA ASN A 84 2.82 -19.50 3.32
C ASN A 84 2.75 -19.84 1.82
N LYS A 85 3.78 -19.50 1.03
CA LYS A 85 3.86 -19.70 -0.43
C LYS A 85 2.59 -19.21 -1.15
N LEU A 86 2.08 -18.06 -0.73
CA LEU A 86 0.82 -17.53 -1.23
C LEU A 86 0.99 -17.03 -2.66
N MET A 87 0.11 -17.48 -3.54
CA MET A 87 -0.02 -16.93 -4.88
C MET A 87 -1.06 -15.81 -4.87
N LEU A 88 -0.61 -14.62 -5.27
CA LEU A 88 -1.45 -13.45 -5.44
C LEU A 88 -1.93 -13.35 -6.88
N SER A 89 -3.17 -12.92 -7.07
CA SER A 89 -3.66 -12.51 -8.39
C SER A 89 -2.95 -11.23 -8.85
N GLU A 90 -3.00 -10.93 -10.16
CA GLU A 90 -2.44 -9.68 -10.68
C GLU A 90 -3.03 -8.43 -10.01
N ASN A 91 -4.33 -8.47 -9.65
CA ASN A 91 -4.99 -7.37 -8.96
C ASN A 91 -4.41 -7.18 -7.54
N GLN A 92 -4.24 -8.28 -6.80
CA GLN A 92 -3.71 -8.27 -5.44
C GLN A 92 -2.25 -7.80 -5.41
N ALA A 93 -1.43 -8.31 -6.33
CA ALA A 93 -0.03 -7.90 -6.46
C ALA A 93 0.09 -6.41 -6.78
N ARG A 94 -0.80 -5.87 -7.64
CA ARG A 94 -0.85 -4.45 -7.97
C ARG A 94 -1.22 -3.59 -6.77
N GLN A 95 -2.19 -4.02 -5.97
CA GLN A 95 -2.60 -3.31 -4.76
C GLN A 95 -1.48 -3.31 -3.68
N ILE A 96 -0.83 -4.46 -3.45
CA ILE A 96 0.32 -4.55 -2.53
C ILE A 96 1.47 -3.67 -3.02
N LYS A 97 1.71 -3.60 -4.33
CA LYS A 97 2.72 -2.71 -4.91
C LYS A 97 2.42 -1.24 -4.61
N LYS A 98 1.18 -0.77 -4.86
CA LYS A 98 0.76 0.60 -4.53
C LYS A 98 0.92 0.91 -3.04
N LEU A 99 0.59 -0.06 -2.19
CA LEU A 99 0.71 0.07 -0.74
C LEU A 99 2.18 0.19 -0.29
N ARG A 100 3.08 -0.55 -0.96
CA ARG A 100 4.53 -0.42 -0.77
C ARG A 100 5.03 0.96 -1.22
N GLU A 101 4.53 1.47 -2.34
CA GLU A 101 4.86 2.82 -2.83
C GLU A 101 4.43 3.90 -1.83
N LEU A 102 3.24 3.78 -1.20
CA LEU A 102 2.78 4.72 -0.15
C LEU A 102 3.67 4.72 1.10
N SER A 103 4.25 3.58 1.45
CA SER A 103 5.13 3.45 2.61
C SER A 103 6.55 3.96 2.35
N ALA A 104 7.01 3.84 1.10
CA ALA A 104 8.33 4.24 0.68
C ALA A 104 8.25 5.75 0.49
N ILE A 105 8.69 6.50 1.50
CA ILE A 105 8.94 7.94 1.37
C ILE A 105 10.10 8.09 0.38
N ARG A 106 9.81 8.01 -0.92
CA ARG A 106 10.81 8.13 -1.95
C ARG A 106 10.44 9.34 -2.79
N TYR A 107 11.20 10.41 -2.56
CA TYR A 107 11.33 11.54 -3.46
C TYR A 107 11.48 11.03 -4.91
N GLY A 108 10.54 11.44 -5.76
CA GLY A 108 10.68 11.71 -7.18
C GLY A 108 11.18 10.59 -8.11
N HIS A 109 10.44 10.36 -9.19
CA HIS A 109 11.04 10.11 -10.50
C HIS A 109 10.44 11.10 -11.50
#